data_AF-A0A4S4KFR0-F1
#
_entry.id   AF-A0A4S4KFR0-F1
#
_cell.length_a   1.000
_cell.length_b   1.000
_cell.length_c   1.000
_cell.angle_alpha   90.00
_cell.angle_beta   90.00
_cell.angle_gamma   90.00
#
_symmetry.space_group_name_H-M   'P 1'
#
loop_
_entity.id
_entity.type
_entity.pdbx_description
1 polymer ?
#
loop_
_entity_poly.entity_id
_entity_poly.type
_entity_poly.pdbx_seq_one_letter_code
_entity_poly.pdbx_strand_id
1 'polypeptide(L)'
;MHRVSQAHHLTRAVYRDLLPQDQQTLSDYGFTKALTAENQGKLFGLYVGLIKFHDIKPHILHEWRIDGTLVRHIKETYEAIPEGSRGGYYPWFLENQYVLDSSLKPPSPEDYIDTHQRRAWTFIGGSETDTVERIIAQVKTWPENKARCYELYGLLLARWHPSPEHDLWLPFGFCVTSEVSEKRLGGLYMNLIRKCTFEEFHTAFEESKLIALMDSKGFRQERLGFSDLESVLKTSPHRRFSVWILKQLVYSEERGPGRTRSVFADYGFMNCADEMERADLKRVYKEYFETWSLGEPLKLHEACIKGKIYEHVSGVVKRLKKDVNKYKRLMKNMYPLPDL
;
A
#
# COMPACT_ATOMS: atom_id res chain seq x y z
N MET A 1 -10.83 -32.11 23.42
CA MET A 1 -9.84 -31.91 22.34
C MET A 1 -10.50 -30.99 21.31
N HIS A 2 -10.38 -29.66 21.45
CA HIS A 2 -11.04 -28.73 20.52
C HIS A 2 -10.30 -28.77 19.18
N ARG A 3 -10.97 -29.26 18.13
CA ARG A 3 -10.48 -29.13 16.76
C ARG A 3 -10.32 -27.63 16.47
N VAL A 4 -9.08 -27.20 16.22
CA VAL A 4 -8.79 -25.86 15.72
C VAL A 4 -9.46 -25.75 14.36
N SER A 5 -10.45 -24.87 14.21
CA SER A 5 -11.15 -24.66 12.93
C SER A 5 -10.36 -23.72 12.03
N GLN A 6 -10.68 -23.68 10.73
CA GLN A 6 -10.00 -22.80 9.77
C GLN A 6 -10.23 -21.31 10.07
N ALA A 7 -11.33 -20.98 10.76
CA ALA A 7 -11.53 -19.64 11.31
C ALA A 7 -10.47 -19.25 12.35
N HIS A 8 -9.95 -20.20 13.13
CA HIS A 8 -8.89 -19.94 14.12
C HIS A 8 -7.55 -19.66 13.41
N HIS A 9 -7.28 -20.33 12.29
CA HIS A 9 -6.11 -20.04 11.45
C HIS A 9 -6.19 -18.62 10.86
N LEU A 10 -7.35 -18.24 10.32
CA LEU A 10 -7.60 -16.88 9.82
C LEU A 10 -7.47 -15.85 10.96
N THR A 11 -8.09 -16.10 12.10
CA THR A 11 -8.03 -15.20 13.27
C THR A 11 -6.59 -15.01 13.75
N ARG A 12 -5.81 -16.09 13.82
CA ARG A 12 -4.38 -16.02 14.15
C ARG A 12 -3.59 -15.22 13.13
N ALA A 13 -3.89 -15.36 11.84
CA ALA A 13 -3.27 -14.58 10.77
C ALA A 13 -3.58 -13.09 10.94
N VAL A 14 -4.85 -12.75 11.17
CA VAL A 14 -5.33 -11.39 11.48
C VAL A 14 -4.59 -10.78 12.66
N TYR A 15 -4.48 -11.47 13.81
CA TYR A 15 -3.75 -10.95 14.97
C TYR A 15 -2.25 -10.80 14.75
N ARG A 16 -1.67 -11.57 13.82
CA ARG A 16 -0.26 -11.48 13.44
C ARG A 16 0.02 -10.47 12.35
N ASP A 17 -1.03 -9.89 11.77
CA ASP A 17 -0.91 -8.95 10.65
C ASP A 17 -0.16 -9.57 9.45
N LEU A 18 -0.55 -10.80 9.12
CA LEU A 18 0.01 -11.58 8.01
C LEU A 18 -1.12 -12.31 7.29
N LEU A 19 -1.04 -12.43 5.96
CA LEU A 19 -1.96 -13.28 5.21
C LEU A 19 -1.96 -14.73 5.72
N PRO A 20 -3.13 -15.42 5.71
CA PRO A 20 -3.21 -16.82 6.09
C PRO A 20 -2.41 -17.70 5.13
N GLN A 21 -1.68 -18.68 5.68
CA GLN A 21 -0.86 -19.62 4.89
C GLN A 21 -1.51 -21.01 4.76
N ASP A 22 -2.53 -21.29 5.57
CA ASP A 22 -3.22 -22.58 5.55
C ASP A 22 -4.11 -22.67 4.30
N GLN A 23 -3.89 -23.71 3.48
CA GLN A 23 -4.54 -23.85 2.18
C GLN A 23 -6.07 -23.99 2.29
N GLN A 24 -6.55 -24.68 3.32
CA GLN A 24 -7.98 -24.84 3.52
C GLN A 24 -8.61 -23.52 3.96
N THR A 25 -7.94 -22.77 4.83
CA THR A 25 -8.35 -21.41 5.24
C THR A 25 -8.40 -20.46 4.04
N LEU A 26 -7.39 -20.50 3.17
CA LEU A 26 -7.35 -19.70 1.95
C LEU A 26 -8.56 -20.00 1.04
N SER A 27 -8.92 -21.28 0.89
CA SER A 27 -10.06 -21.70 0.10
C SER A 27 -11.40 -21.33 0.74
N ASP A 28 -11.58 -21.70 2.02
CA ASP A 28 -12.84 -21.57 2.74
C ASP A 28 -13.30 -20.13 2.94
N TYR A 29 -12.34 -19.21 3.00
CA TYR A 29 -12.59 -17.78 3.24
C TYR A 29 -12.31 -16.91 2.01
N GLY A 30 -12.22 -17.51 0.82
CA GLY A 30 -12.29 -16.79 -0.46
C GLY A 30 -10.99 -16.23 -1.00
N PHE A 31 -9.85 -16.43 -0.32
CA PHE A 31 -8.55 -15.92 -0.77
C PHE A 31 -8.08 -16.56 -2.07
N THR A 32 -8.42 -17.83 -2.31
CA THR A 32 -8.13 -18.49 -3.61
C THR A 32 -8.93 -17.89 -4.76
N LYS A 33 -10.11 -17.32 -4.48
CA LYS A 33 -10.97 -16.65 -5.46
C LYS A 33 -10.63 -15.16 -5.59
N ALA A 34 -9.90 -14.59 -4.64
CA ALA A 34 -9.33 -13.25 -4.72
C ALA A 34 -8.08 -13.29 -5.61
N LEU A 35 -8.31 -13.23 -6.94
CA LEU A 35 -7.37 -13.57 -8.02
C LEU A 35 -5.99 -12.88 -8.03
N THR A 36 -5.78 -11.82 -7.25
CA THR A 36 -4.54 -11.06 -7.18
C THR A 36 -4.08 -10.91 -5.72
N ALA A 37 -2.77 -10.74 -5.50
CA ALA A 37 -2.24 -10.47 -4.16
C ALA A 37 -2.89 -9.24 -3.52
N GLU A 38 -3.21 -8.22 -4.33
CA GLU A 38 -3.95 -7.04 -3.89
C GLU A 38 -5.37 -7.38 -3.41
N ASN A 39 -6.12 -8.17 -4.19
CA ASN A 39 -7.47 -8.61 -3.80
C ASN A 39 -7.44 -9.50 -2.55
N GLN A 40 -6.40 -10.32 -2.38
CA GLN A 40 -6.18 -11.09 -1.15
C GLN A 40 -5.94 -10.15 0.04
N GLY A 41 -5.13 -9.10 -0.14
CA GLY A 41 -4.91 -8.08 0.88
C GLY A 41 -6.19 -7.32 1.25
N LYS A 42 -7.04 -6.97 0.28
CA LYS A 42 -8.33 -6.30 0.53
C LYS A 42 -9.32 -7.21 1.27
N LEU A 43 -9.39 -8.47 0.88
CA LEU A 43 -10.17 -9.48 1.58
C LEU A 43 -9.64 -9.70 3.00
N PHE A 44 -8.32 -9.69 3.20
CA PHE A 44 -7.71 -9.76 4.52
C PHE A 44 -8.09 -8.56 5.37
N GLY A 45 -8.00 -7.34 4.84
CA GLY A 45 -8.41 -6.11 5.53
C GLY A 45 -9.88 -6.13 5.97
N LEU A 46 -10.77 -6.72 5.16
CA LEU A 46 -12.16 -6.96 5.54
C LEU A 46 -12.25 -7.90 6.76
N TYR A 47 -11.53 -9.01 6.78
CA TYR A 47 -11.51 -9.92 7.93
C TYR A 47 -10.84 -9.31 9.17
N VAL A 48 -9.83 -8.47 9.00
CA VAL A 48 -9.24 -7.68 10.09
C VAL A 48 -10.31 -6.79 10.73
N GLY A 49 -11.12 -6.11 9.92
CA GLY A 49 -12.28 -5.34 10.37
C GLY A 49 -13.24 -6.16 11.23
N LEU A 50 -13.75 -7.27 10.70
CA LEU A 50 -14.70 -8.14 11.40
C LEU A 50 -14.13 -8.68 12.72
N ILE A 51 -12.91 -9.19 12.71
CA ILE A 51 -12.34 -9.94 13.83
C ILE A 51 -11.77 -9.00 14.90
N LYS A 52 -11.02 -7.96 14.53
CA LYS A 52 -10.38 -7.06 15.51
C LYS A 52 -11.29 -5.93 15.95
N PHE A 53 -12.05 -5.34 15.03
CA PHE A 53 -12.80 -4.11 15.31
C PHE A 53 -14.27 -4.37 15.65
N HIS A 54 -14.85 -5.45 15.13
CA HIS A 54 -16.21 -5.88 15.47
C HIS A 54 -16.25 -7.11 16.40
N ASP A 55 -15.10 -7.55 16.89
CA ASP A 55 -14.92 -8.65 17.85
C ASP A 55 -15.62 -9.97 17.46
N ILE A 56 -15.78 -10.22 16.15
CA ILE A 56 -16.38 -11.46 15.66
C ILE A 56 -15.45 -12.63 15.98
N LYS A 57 -15.95 -13.57 16.80
CA LYS A 57 -15.18 -14.71 17.28
C LYS A 57 -15.01 -15.78 16.19
N PRO A 58 -13.92 -16.58 16.23
CA PRO A 58 -13.67 -17.62 15.22
C PRO A 58 -14.81 -18.63 15.05
N HIS A 59 -15.49 -19.01 16.13
CA HIS A 59 -16.59 -19.99 16.05
C HIS A 59 -17.83 -19.41 15.34
N ILE A 60 -18.15 -18.13 15.58
CA ILE A 60 -19.23 -17.41 14.89
C ILE A 60 -18.93 -17.29 13.40
N LEU A 61 -17.71 -16.86 13.07
CA LEU A 61 -17.28 -16.75 11.67
C LEU A 61 -17.33 -18.09 10.94
N HIS A 62 -16.97 -19.17 11.64
CA HIS A 62 -17.07 -20.53 11.09
C HIS A 62 -18.52 -20.95 10.86
N GLU A 63 -19.41 -20.71 11.81
CA GLU A 63 -20.85 -20.99 11.71
C GLU A 63 -21.47 -20.26 10.51
N TRP A 64 -21.21 -18.96 10.37
CA TRP A 64 -21.67 -18.17 9.21
C TRP A 64 -21.23 -18.76 7.86
N ARG A 65 -20.00 -19.29 7.79
CA ARG A 65 -19.49 -19.95 6.58
C ARG A 65 -20.20 -21.27 6.32
N ILE A 66 -20.37 -22.11 7.35
CA ILE A 66 -21.01 -23.43 7.22
C ILE A 66 -22.48 -23.29 6.82
N ASP A 67 -23.17 -22.29 7.37
CA ASP A 67 -24.59 -22.03 7.08
C ASP A 67 -24.82 -21.29 5.75
N GLY A 68 -23.75 -20.91 5.04
CA GLY A 68 -23.85 -20.13 3.81
C GLY A 68 -24.36 -18.70 4.02
N THR A 69 -24.33 -18.19 5.26
CA THR A 69 -24.84 -16.86 5.63
C THR A 69 -23.73 -15.80 5.78
N LEU A 70 -22.48 -16.17 5.51
CA LEU A 70 -21.29 -15.32 5.67
C LEU A 70 -21.43 -13.96 4.98
N VAL A 71 -21.80 -13.92 3.71
CA VAL A 71 -21.96 -12.66 2.95
C VAL A 71 -23.00 -11.74 3.60
N ARG A 72 -24.15 -12.31 3.99
CA ARG A 72 -25.24 -11.56 4.64
C ARG A 72 -24.75 -10.93 5.95
N HIS A 73 -24.13 -11.71 6.83
CA HIS A 73 -23.66 -11.23 8.12
C HIS A 73 -22.50 -10.22 8.01
N ILE A 74 -21.62 -10.36 7.02
CA ILE A 74 -20.62 -9.33 6.72
C ILE A 74 -21.31 -8.01 6.38
N LYS A 75 -22.31 -8.04 5.49
CA LYS A 75 -23.07 -6.83 5.11
C LYS A 75 -23.76 -6.21 6.32
N GLU A 76 -24.48 -6.99 7.11
CA GLU A 76 -25.14 -6.51 8.34
C GLU A 76 -24.15 -5.83 9.30
N THR A 77 -22.97 -6.43 9.49
CA THR A 77 -21.94 -5.89 10.40
C THR A 77 -21.43 -4.53 9.93
N TYR A 78 -21.14 -4.38 8.64
CA TYR A 78 -20.62 -3.12 8.10
C TYR A 78 -21.71 -2.08 7.82
N GLU A 79 -22.92 -2.49 7.45
CA GLU A 79 -24.04 -1.56 7.21
C GLU A 79 -24.52 -0.89 8.50
N ALA A 80 -24.32 -1.52 9.65
CA ALA A 80 -24.55 -0.91 10.96
C ALA A 80 -23.62 0.28 11.27
N ILE A 81 -22.51 0.41 10.54
CA ILE A 81 -21.57 1.54 10.66
C ILE A 81 -22.05 2.69 9.76
N PRO A 82 -21.90 3.96 10.18
CA PRO A 82 -22.14 5.11 9.29
C PRO A 82 -21.36 5.00 7.98
N GLU A 83 -21.97 5.36 6.86
CA GLU A 83 -21.43 5.15 5.51
C GLU A 83 -19.98 5.66 5.35
N GLY A 84 -19.69 6.86 5.85
CA GLY A 84 -18.35 7.46 5.81
C GLY A 84 -17.28 6.77 6.68
N SER A 85 -17.66 5.81 7.51
CA SER A 85 -16.78 5.13 8.49
C SER A 85 -16.63 3.63 8.22
N ARG A 86 -17.23 3.09 7.14
CA ARG A 86 -17.18 1.65 6.78
C ARG A 86 -15.81 1.16 6.28
N GLY A 87 -14.86 2.06 6.05
CA GLY A 87 -13.55 1.73 5.50
C GLY A 87 -13.60 1.46 3.99
N GLY A 88 -12.44 1.12 3.41
CA GLY A 88 -12.30 0.92 1.95
C GLY A 88 -12.48 -0.54 1.51
N TYR A 89 -12.30 -1.48 2.44
CA TYR A 89 -12.41 -2.91 2.17
C TYR A 89 -13.86 -3.37 1.96
N TYR A 90 -14.82 -2.71 2.63
CA TYR A 90 -16.24 -3.08 2.52
C TYR A 90 -16.87 -2.68 1.17
N PRO A 91 -16.68 -1.45 0.63
CA PRO A 91 -17.08 -1.13 -0.74
C PRO A 91 -16.47 -2.07 -1.78
N TRP A 92 -15.18 -2.41 -1.64
CA TRP A 92 -14.54 -3.42 -2.49
C TRP A 92 -15.26 -4.77 -2.41
N PHE A 93 -15.58 -5.22 -1.20
CA PHE A 93 -16.29 -6.48 -1.01
C PHE A 93 -17.66 -6.50 -1.68
N LEU A 94 -18.42 -5.40 -1.64
CA LEU A 94 -19.74 -5.31 -2.30
C LEU A 94 -19.65 -5.54 -3.82
N GLU A 95 -18.58 -5.06 -4.44
CA GLU A 95 -18.28 -5.26 -5.87
C GLU A 95 -17.68 -6.65 -6.18
N ASN A 96 -17.16 -7.34 -5.16
CA ASN A 96 -16.38 -8.58 -5.30
C ASN A 96 -16.96 -9.76 -4.51
N GLN A 97 -18.28 -9.80 -4.32
CA GLN A 97 -18.95 -10.84 -3.51
C GLN A 97 -18.69 -12.27 -4.01
N TYR A 98 -18.31 -12.45 -5.29
CA TYR A 98 -17.91 -13.74 -5.88
C TYR A 98 -16.76 -14.44 -5.13
N VAL A 99 -15.96 -13.69 -4.35
CA VAL A 99 -14.90 -14.28 -3.54
C VAL A 99 -15.46 -15.15 -2.41
N LEU A 100 -16.69 -14.89 -1.94
CA LEU A 100 -17.36 -15.68 -0.89
C LEU A 100 -18.66 -16.34 -1.35
N ASP A 101 -19.32 -15.80 -2.36
CA ASP A 101 -20.53 -16.34 -2.96
C ASP A 101 -20.20 -17.15 -4.21
N SER A 102 -20.26 -18.48 -4.10
CA SER A 102 -19.97 -19.40 -5.21
C SER A 102 -21.03 -19.38 -6.32
N SER A 103 -22.19 -18.75 -6.11
CA SER A 103 -23.21 -18.59 -7.15
C SER A 103 -22.86 -17.47 -8.14
N LEU A 104 -22.00 -16.54 -7.74
CA LEU A 104 -21.53 -15.45 -8.59
C LEU A 104 -20.31 -15.90 -9.38
N LYS A 105 -20.30 -15.59 -10.68
CA LYS A 105 -19.16 -15.86 -11.53
C LYS A 105 -18.04 -14.85 -11.22
N PRO A 106 -16.81 -15.29 -10.92
CA PRO A 106 -15.70 -14.36 -10.78
C PRO A 106 -15.48 -13.65 -12.13
N PRO A 107 -15.14 -12.34 -12.12
CA PRO A 107 -14.57 -11.71 -13.30
C PRO A 107 -13.31 -12.49 -13.67
N SER A 108 -13.04 -12.65 -14.97
CA SER A 108 -11.70 -13.12 -15.34
C SER A 108 -10.66 -12.11 -14.86
N PRO A 109 -9.42 -12.53 -14.55
CA PRO A 109 -8.32 -11.59 -14.29
C PRO A 109 -8.19 -10.54 -15.41
N GLU A 110 -8.53 -10.92 -16.65
CA GLU A 110 -8.63 -10.02 -17.78
C GLU A 110 -9.73 -8.97 -17.60
N ASP A 111 -10.95 -9.35 -17.21
CA ASP A 111 -12.11 -8.44 -17.04
C ASP A 111 -11.87 -7.35 -15.98
N TYR A 112 -11.13 -7.67 -14.91
CA TYR A 112 -10.89 -6.76 -13.80
C TYR A 112 -9.89 -5.66 -14.16
N ILE A 113 -8.83 -6.02 -14.89
CA ILE A 113 -7.85 -5.09 -15.44
C ILE A 113 -8.49 -4.31 -16.61
N ASP A 114 -9.27 -5.00 -17.44
CA ASP A 114 -9.98 -4.45 -18.61
C ASP A 114 -10.91 -3.29 -18.21
N THR A 115 -11.71 -3.44 -17.16
CA THR A 115 -12.70 -2.43 -16.76
C THR A 115 -12.07 -1.10 -16.30
N HIS A 116 -10.98 -1.15 -15.52
CA HIS A 116 -10.34 0.06 -15.00
C HIS A 116 -9.46 0.75 -16.05
N GLN A 117 -8.78 -0.04 -16.88
CA GLN A 117 -8.01 0.46 -18.01
C GLN A 117 -8.94 1.13 -19.04
N ARG A 118 -10.07 0.51 -19.41
CA ARG A 118 -11.07 1.16 -20.29
C ARG A 118 -11.62 2.44 -19.71
N ARG A 119 -11.97 2.47 -18.42
CA ARG A 119 -12.47 3.69 -17.76
C ARG A 119 -11.46 4.82 -17.84
N ALA A 120 -10.18 4.54 -17.56
CA ALA A 120 -9.12 5.52 -17.71
C ALA A 120 -8.97 5.96 -19.17
N TRP A 121 -8.99 5.00 -20.11
CA TRP A 121 -8.87 5.25 -21.55
C TRP A 121 -9.92 6.24 -22.05
N THR A 122 -11.20 5.95 -21.78
CA THR A 122 -12.30 6.84 -22.15
C THR A 122 -12.22 8.18 -21.43
N PHE A 123 -11.85 8.18 -20.14
CA PHE A 123 -11.72 9.41 -19.36
C PHE A 123 -10.68 10.39 -19.96
N ILE A 124 -9.60 9.87 -20.55
CA ILE A 124 -8.56 10.68 -21.20
C ILE A 124 -8.85 10.97 -22.68
N GLY A 125 -10.03 10.59 -23.20
CA GLY A 125 -10.47 10.87 -24.57
C GLY A 125 -10.26 9.73 -25.57
N GLY A 126 -9.91 8.53 -25.11
CA GLY A 126 -9.86 7.32 -25.93
C GLY A 126 -11.25 6.80 -26.32
N SER A 127 -11.34 5.98 -27.37
CA SER A 127 -12.62 5.45 -27.84
C SER A 127 -13.17 4.36 -26.91
N GLU A 128 -14.47 4.40 -26.61
CA GLU A 128 -15.18 3.34 -25.89
C GLU A 128 -15.17 2.00 -26.66
N THR A 129 -14.99 2.04 -27.98
CA THR A 129 -14.96 0.86 -28.83
C THR A 129 -13.58 0.20 -28.92
N ASP A 130 -12.52 0.82 -28.38
CA ASP A 130 -11.18 0.23 -28.41
C ASP A 130 -11.15 -1.03 -27.53
N THR A 131 -10.57 -2.12 -28.02
CA THR A 131 -10.38 -3.34 -27.21
C THR A 131 -9.23 -3.15 -26.23
N VAL A 132 -9.22 -3.89 -25.12
CA VAL A 132 -8.16 -3.74 -24.11
C VAL A 132 -6.81 -4.22 -24.60
N GLU A 133 -6.75 -5.20 -25.50
CA GLU A 133 -5.50 -5.59 -26.15
C GLU A 133 -4.90 -4.41 -26.92
N ARG A 134 -5.74 -3.64 -27.62
CA ARG A 134 -5.32 -2.43 -28.33
C ARG A 134 -4.88 -1.34 -27.36
N ILE A 135 -5.64 -1.09 -26.29
CA ILE A 135 -5.30 -0.11 -25.25
C ILE A 135 -3.94 -0.45 -24.63
N ILE A 136 -3.74 -1.70 -24.21
CA ILE A 136 -2.49 -2.19 -23.62
C ILE A 136 -1.34 -2.04 -24.62
N ALA A 137 -1.54 -2.45 -25.89
CA ALA A 137 -0.52 -2.32 -26.92
C ALA A 137 -0.11 -0.85 -27.14
N GLN A 138 -1.09 0.07 -27.13
CA GLN A 138 -0.84 1.50 -27.28
C GLN A 138 -0.11 2.09 -26.07
N VAL A 139 -0.57 1.80 -24.85
CA VAL A 139 0.04 2.29 -23.61
C VAL A 139 1.48 1.80 -23.47
N LYS A 140 1.79 0.58 -23.93
CA LYS A 140 3.17 0.05 -23.98
C LYS A 140 4.12 0.86 -24.86
N THR A 141 3.62 1.64 -25.82
CA THR A 141 4.45 2.52 -26.66
C THR A 141 4.73 3.87 -26.01
N TRP A 142 4.08 4.19 -24.89
CA TRP A 142 4.20 5.50 -24.25
C TRP A 142 5.48 5.62 -23.42
N PRO A 143 5.96 6.86 -23.20
CA PRO A 143 6.97 7.13 -22.18
C PRO A 143 6.56 6.56 -20.82
N GLU A 144 7.52 6.06 -20.05
CA GLU A 144 7.30 5.37 -18.77
C GLU A 144 6.41 6.19 -17.82
N ASN A 145 6.70 7.48 -17.66
CA ASN A 145 5.95 8.35 -16.75
C ASN A 145 4.53 8.68 -17.27
N LYS A 146 4.32 8.68 -18.59
CA LYS A 146 2.99 8.80 -19.17
C LYS A 146 2.15 7.55 -18.88
N ALA A 147 2.75 6.37 -19.05
CA ALA A 147 2.11 5.11 -18.68
C ALA A 147 1.79 5.05 -17.18
N ARG A 148 2.69 5.51 -16.29
CA ARG A 148 2.43 5.64 -14.84
C ARG A 148 1.26 6.57 -14.51
N CYS A 149 1.17 7.72 -15.18
CA CYS A 149 0.03 8.63 -14.99
C CYS A 149 -1.29 7.96 -15.37
N TYR A 150 -1.29 7.23 -16.48
CA TYR A 150 -2.45 6.51 -16.95
C TYR A 150 -2.89 5.39 -15.99
N GLU A 151 -1.92 4.63 -15.46
CA GLU A 151 -2.16 3.62 -14.43
C GLU A 151 -2.76 4.25 -13.16
N LEU A 152 -2.23 5.39 -12.72
CA LEU A 152 -2.79 6.14 -11.58
C LEU A 152 -4.25 6.54 -11.85
N TYR A 153 -4.58 7.05 -13.05
CA TYR A 153 -5.96 7.40 -13.41
C TYR A 153 -6.89 6.18 -13.29
N GLY A 154 -6.44 5.01 -13.76
CA GLY A 154 -7.16 3.74 -13.61
C GLY A 154 -7.49 3.42 -12.15
N LEU A 155 -6.49 3.50 -11.26
CA LEU A 155 -6.69 3.29 -9.82
C LEU A 155 -7.67 4.30 -9.22
N LEU A 156 -7.50 5.60 -9.51
CA LEU A 156 -8.33 6.65 -8.93
C LEU A 156 -9.80 6.55 -9.39
N LEU A 157 -10.03 6.27 -10.67
CA LEU A 157 -11.37 6.07 -11.24
C LEU A 157 -12.05 4.81 -10.70
N ALA A 158 -11.27 3.81 -10.27
CA ALA A 158 -11.72 2.66 -9.49
C ALA A 158 -12.09 3.00 -8.04
N ARG A 159 -11.94 4.27 -7.61
CA ARG A 159 -11.98 4.71 -6.21
C ARG A 159 -10.89 4.09 -5.34
N TRP A 160 -9.76 3.74 -5.96
CA TRP A 160 -8.60 3.17 -5.28
C TRP A 160 -7.45 4.18 -5.21
N HIS A 161 -6.38 3.78 -4.54
CA HIS A 161 -5.13 4.50 -4.49
C HIS A 161 -3.95 3.52 -4.49
N PRO A 162 -2.75 3.95 -4.91
CA PRO A 162 -1.54 3.16 -4.74
C PRO A 162 -1.34 2.71 -3.28
N SER A 163 -0.88 1.47 -3.12
CA SER A 163 -0.39 0.89 -1.86
C SER A 163 1.11 0.64 -1.97
N PRO A 164 1.82 0.29 -0.88
CA PRO A 164 3.26 -0.02 -0.90
C PRO A 164 3.70 -1.02 -1.99
N GLU A 165 2.81 -1.93 -2.41
CA GLU A 165 3.09 -2.91 -3.47
C GLU A 165 3.09 -2.32 -4.89
N HIS A 166 2.63 -1.09 -5.05
CA HIS A 166 2.53 -0.43 -6.35
C HIS A 166 3.76 0.44 -6.60
N ASP A 167 4.31 0.38 -7.81
CA ASP A 167 5.40 1.26 -8.27
C ASP A 167 5.00 2.75 -8.30
N LEU A 168 3.71 3.04 -8.20
CA LEU A 168 3.12 4.37 -8.13
C LEU A 168 3.12 4.98 -6.74
N TRP A 169 3.37 4.19 -5.68
CA TRP A 169 3.28 4.65 -4.29
C TRP A 169 4.29 5.75 -3.97
N LEU A 170 5.54 5.58 -4.39
CA LEU A 170 6.58 6.59 -4.20
C LEU A 170 6.43 7.79 -5.13
N PRO A 171 6.31 7.63 -6.47
CA PRO A 171 6.25 8.77 -7.38
C PRO A 171 5.10 9.74 -7.09
N PHE A 172 3.95 9.23 -6.63
CA PHE A 172 2.80 10.09 -6.33
C PHE A 172 2.70 10.48 -4.84
N GLY A 173 3.70 10.13 -4.04
CA GLY A 173 3.83 10.63 -2.66
C GLY A 173 2.93 9.94 -1.64
N PHE A 174 2.30 8.81 -1.97
CA PHE A 174 1.51 8.04 -1.01
C PHE A 174 2.37 7.50 0.15
N CYS A 175 3.68 7.35 -0.05
CA CYS A 175 4.60 6.99 1.01
C CYS A 175 4.68 7.97 2.19
N VAL A 176 4.23 9.22 2.05
CA VAL A 176 4.22 10.18 3.18
C VAL A 176 3.03 9.95 4.12
N THR A 177 2.06 9.16 3.69
CA THR A 177 0.80 8.94 4.42
C THR A 177 0.85 7.69 5.31
N SER A 178 -0.07 7.64 6.28
CA SER A 178 -0.56 6.40 6.90
C SER A 178 -1.74 5.85 6.09
N GLU A 179 -2.08 4.57 6.28
CA GLU A 179 -3.22 3.90 5.61
C GLU A 179 -4.53 4.72 5.66
N VAL A 180 -4.80 5.39 6.79
CA VAL A 180 -6.00 6.24 6.94
C VAL A 180 -5.91 7.49 6.06
N SER A 181 -4.73 8.11 5.98
CA SER A 181 -4.50 9.33 5.19
C SER A 181 -4.24 9.07 3.70
N GLU A 182 -3.89 7.84 3.29
CA GLU A 182 -3.76 7.45 1.88
C GLU A 182 -5.06 7.71 1.12
N LYS A 183 -6.21 7.37 1.73
CA LYS A 183 -7.54 7.66 1.16
C LYS A 183 -7.78 9.14 0.93
N ARG A 184 -7.32 10.00 1.86
CA ARG A 184 -7.44 11.46 1.72
C ARG A 184 -6.58 11.95 0.55
N LEU A 185 -5.36 11.42 0.39
CA LEU A 185 -4.49 11.78 -0.73
C LEU A 185 -5.04 11.27 -2.06
N GLY A 186 -5.58 10.06 -2.10
CA GLY A 186 -6.31 9.52 -3.25
C GLY A 186 -7.51 10.39 -3.62
N GLY A 187 -8.27 10.87 -2.65
CA GLY A 187 -9.35 11.84 -2.85
C GLY A 187 -8.88 13.16 -3.47
N LEU A 188 -7.75 13.71 -2.99
CA LEU A 188 -7.14 14.91 -3.56
C LEU A 188 -6.75 14.69 -5.03
N TYR A 189 -6.06 13.59 -5.34
CA TYR A 189 -5.70 13.27 -6.73
C TYR A 189 -6.95 13.05 -7.60
N MET A 190 -7.97 12.37 -7.08
CA MET A 190 -9.23 12.16 -7.80
C MET A 190 -9.93 13.47 -8.15
N ASN A 191 -9.89 14.44 -7.24
CA ASN A 191 -10.44 15.78 -7.50
C ASN A 191 -9.56 16.55 -8.49
N LEU A 192 -8.24 16.37 -8.43
CA LEU A 192 -7.30 16.99 -9.35
C LEU A 192 -7.49 16.51 -10.79
N ILE A 193 -7.58 15.19 -11.04
CA ILE A 193 -7.75 14.65 -12.40
C ILE A 193 -9.07 15.08 -13.06
N ARG A 194 -10.06 15.53 -12.27
CA ARG A 194 -11.32 16.11 -12.76
C ARG A 194 -11.22 17.60 -13.08
N LYS A 195 -10.12 18.28 -12.72
CA LYS A 195 -9.89 19.72 -12.94
C LYS A 195 -8.73 20.02 -13.91
N CYS A 196 -8.04 18.99 -14.41
CA CYS A 196 -6.98 19.12 -15.40
C CYS A 196 -7.17 18.11 -16.54
N THR A 197 -6.53 18.36 -17.67
CA THR A 197 -6.46 17.35 -18.73
C THR A 197 -5.42 16.29 -18.39
N PHE A 198 -5.47 15.14 -19.06
CA PHE A 198 -4.45 14.10 -18.89
C PHE A 198 -3.06 14.59 -19.27
N GLU A 199 -2.92 15.33 -20.37
CA GLU A 199 -1.63 15.89 -20.79
C GLU A 199 -1.11 16.94 -19.80
N GLU A 200 -1.99 17.80 -19.25
CA GLU A 200 -1.61 18.77 -18.21
C GLU A 200 -1.08 18.05 -16.95
N PHE A 201 -1.75 16.98 -16.53
CA PHE A 201 -1.32 16.15 -15.40
C PHE A 201 0.02 15.46 -15.67
N HIS A 202 0.14 14.81 -16.82
CA HIS A 202 1.34 14.10 -17.24
C HIS A 202 2.55 15.04 -17.36
N THR A 203 2.40 16.19 -18.01
CA THR A 203 3.47 17.20 -18.10
C THR A 203 3.86 17.70 -16.72
N ALA A 204 2.89 17.99 -15.84
CA ALA A 204 3.18 18.42 -14.47
C ALA A 204 3.90 17.33 -13.67
N PHE A 205 3.58 16.05 -13.88
CA PHE A 205 4.30 14.95 -13.27
C PHE A 205 5.74 14.86 -13.79
N GLU A 206 5.91 14.80 -15.11
CA GLU A 206 7.23 14.71 -15.77
C GLU A 206 8.16 15.85 -15.34
N GLU A 207 7.65 17.05 -15.15
CA GLU A 207 8.44 18.24 -14.81
C GLU A 207 8.59 18.48 -13.29
N SER A 208 8.15 17.57 -12.43
CA SER A 208 8.14 17.77 -10.97
C SER A 208 7.31 18.98 -10.50
N LYS A 209 6.22 19.28 -11.22
CA LYS A 209 5.32 20.42 -11.03
C LYS A 209 3.92 20.03 -10.52
N LEU A 210 3.70 18.81 -10.04
CA LEU A 210 2.41 18.41 -9.45
C LEU A 210 1.96 19.33 -8.31
N ILE A 211 2.88 19.84 -7.50
CA ILE A 211 2.57 20.82 -6.45
C ILE A 211 1.97 22.09 -7.06
N ALA A 212 2.61 22.63 -8.10
CA ALA A 212 2.14 23.83 -8.78
C ALA A 212 0.78 23.58 -9.46
N LEU A 213 0.59 22.40 -10.06
CA LEU A 213 -0.69 22.00 -10.62
C LEU A 213 -1.78 21.96 -9.55
N MET A 214 -1.57 21.27 -8.43
CA MET A 214 -2.51 21.21 -7.30
C MET A 214 -2.90 22.60 -6.81
N ASP A 215 -1.91 23.47 -6.59
CA ASP A 215 -2.13 24.84 -6.13
C ASP A 215 -2.94 25.65 -7.17
N SER A 216 -2.61 25.53 -8.46
CA SER A 216 -3.32 26.23 -9.54
C SER A 216 -4.78 25.78 -9.72
N LYS A 217 -5.11 24.54 -9.34
CA LYS A 217 -6.48 23.99 -9.38
C LYS A 217 -7.26 24.19 -8.07
N GLY A 218 -6.69 24.94 -7.12
CA GLY A 218 -7.34 25.32 -5.86
C GLY A 218 -7.15 24.33 -4.70
N PHE A 219 -6.27 23.34 -4.82
CA PHE A 219 -6.07 22.29 -3.80
C PHE A 219 -4.93 22.56 -2.83
N ARG A 220 -4.41 23.80 -2.78
CA ARG A 220 -3.27 24.17 -1.91
C ARG A 220 -3.51 23.82 -0.44
N GLN A 221 -4.69 24.17 0.10
CA GLN A 221 -5.00 23.93 1.51
C GLN A 221 -5.11 22.43 1.83
N GLU A 222 -5.76 21.66 0.96
CA GLU A 222 -5.85 20.20 1.12
C GLU A 222 -4.46 19.54 1.04
N ARG A 223 -3.63 19.99 0.08
CA ARG A 223 -2.25 19.52 -0.11
C ARG A 223 -1.36 19.82 1.10
N LEU A 224 -1.49 21.01 1.70
CA LEU A 224 -0.75 21.39 2.91
C LEU A 224 -1.15 20.56 4.14
N GLY A 225 -2.27 19.84 4.09
CA GLY A 225 -2.65 18.86 5.10
C GLY A 225 -1.75 17.61 5.16
N PHE A 226 -0.79 17.46 4.23
CA PHE A 226 0.17 16.36 4.17
C PHE A 226 1.61 16.89 4.35
N SER A 227 2.11 16.87 5.58
CA SER A 227 3.33 17.57 6.00
C SER A 227 4.58 17.30 5.13
N ASP A 228 4.79 16.04 4.70
CA ASP A 228 5.98 15.64 3.94
C ASP A 228 5.73 15.52 2.43
N LEU A 229 4.51 15.77 1.94
CA LEU A 229 4.16 15.52 0.53
C LEU A 229 5.03 16.35 -0.42
N GLU A 230 5.34 17.60 -0.07
CA GLU A 230 6.23 18.44 -0.87
C GLU A 230 7.65 17.85 -0.99
N SER A 231 8.14 17.19 0.06
CA SER A 231 9.48 16.59 0.07
C SER A 231 9.64 15.48 -0.97
N VAL A 232 8.53 14.84 -1.36
CA VAL A 232 8.50 13.81 -2.39
C VAL A 232 8.19 14.42 -3.75
N LEU A 233 7.12 15.22 -3.87
CA LEU A 233 6.62 15.69 -5.16
C LEU A 233 7.53 16.73 -5.83
N LYS A 234 8.34 17.46 -5.06
CA LYS A 234 9.27 18.47 -5.62
C LYS A 234 10.37 17.86 -6.50
N THR A 235 10.69 16.58 -6.29
CA THR A 235 11.75 15.89 -7.05
C THR A 235 11.24 14.66 -7.79
N SER A 236 9.99 14.28 -7.59
CA SER A 236 9.33 13.18 -8.29
C SER A 236 9.02 13.55 -9.75
N PRO A 237 9.11 12.62 -10.72
CA PRO A 237 9.45 11.19 -10.56
C PRO A 237 10.94 10.87 -10.47
N HIS A 238 11.81 11.85 -10.70
CA HIS A 238 13.23 11.66 -11.03
C HIS A 238 14.14 11.31 -9.85
N ARG A 239 13.88 11.87 -8.67
CA ARG A 239 14.69 11.63 -7.47
C ARG A 239 13.84 11.38 -6.26
N ARG A 240 14.31 10.48 -5.39
CA ARG A 240 13.63 10.03 -4.19
C ARG A 240 14.65 9.83 -3.09
N PHE A 241 14.35 10.29 -1.88
CA PHE A 241 15.17 9.92 -0.72
C PHE A 241 15.06 8.41 -0.47
N SER A 242 16.19 7.80 -0.13
CA SER A 242 16.26 6.36 0.14
C SER A 242 15.37 5.94 1.31
N VAL A 243 15.01 6.85 2.21
CA VAL A 243 14.12 6.57 3.34
C VAL A 243 12.70 6.22 2.90
N TRP A 244 12.21 6.80 1.79
CA TRP A 244 10.90 6.47 1.26
C TRP A 244 10.90 5.06 0.65
N ILE A 245 12.01 4.68 0.03
CA ILE A 245 12.22 3.32 -0.49
C ILE A 245 12.35 2.32 0.66
N LEU A 246 13.04 2.69 1.75
CA LEU A 246 13.04 1.92 3.00
C LEU A 246 11.62 1.72 3.53
N LYS A 247 10.82 2.80 3.55
CA LYS A 247 9.42 2.73 3.99
C LYS A 247 8.63 1.74 3.13
N GLN A 248 8.77 1.78 1.81
CA GLN A 248 8.13 0.80 0.92
C GLN A 248 8.55 -0.63 1.24
N LEU A 249 9.87 -0.86 1.37
CA LEU A 249 10.44 -2.17 1.69
C LEU A 249 9.88 -2.76 2.99
N VAL A 250 9.61 -1.94 4.01
CA VAL A 250 9.10 -2.46 5.30
C VAL A 250 7.61 -2.80 5.25
N TYR A 251 6.83 -2.15 4.39
CA TYR A 251 5.39 -2.35 4.28
C TYR A 251 4.99 -3.35 3.19
N SER A 252 5.86 -3.63 2.21
CA SER A 252 5.61 -4.69 1.23
C SER A 252 5.70 -6.10 1.83
N GLU A 253 4.73 -6.97 1.51
CA GLU A 253 4.71 -8.39 1.88
C GLU A 253 5.69 -9.22 1.04
N GLU A 254 5.96 -8.81 -0.21
CA GLU A 254 6.89 -9.51 -1.09
C GLU A 254 8.37 -9.30 -0.73
N ARG A 255 9.20 -10.27 -1.15
CA ARG A 255 10.66 -10.11 -1.27
C ARG A 255 11.04 -9.22 -2.49
N GLY A 256 10.38 -8.08 -2.70
CA GLY A 256 10.63 -7.14 -3.80
C GLY A 256 9.90 -5.80 -3.57
N PRO A 257 10.29 -4.67 -4.22
CA PRO A 257 11.03 -4.55 -5.47
C PRO A 257 12.56 -4.59 -5.29
N GLY A 258 13.24 -5.02 -6.34
CA GLY A 258 14.63 -5.49 -6.33
C GLY A 258 15.61 -4.63 -5.52
N ARG A 259 16.51 -5.32 -4.79
CA ARG A 259 17.74 -4.82 -4.13
C ARG A 259 18.05 -3.37 -4.49
N THR A 260 17.38 -2.40 -3.88
CA THR A 260 17.73 -1.02 -4.13
C THR A 260 19.01 -0.81 -3.34
N ARG A 261 20.15 -0.85 -4.05
CA ARG A 261 21.49 -0.85 -3.45
C ARG A 261 21.65 0.28 -2.44
N SER A 262 21.00 1.42 -2.68
CA SER A 262 20.93 2.55 -1.76
C SER A 262 20.33 2.16 -0.41
N VAL A 263 19.14 1.56 -0.34
CA VAL A 263 18.52 1.16 0.94
C VAL A 263 19.40 0.18 1.71
N PHE A 264 20.01 -0.77 0.98
CA PHE A 264 20.86 -1.77 1.60
C PHE A 264 22.11 -1.16 2.24
N ALA A 265 22.73 -0.20 1.54
CA ALA A 265 23.91 0.50 2.02
C ALA A 265 23.59 1.52 3.10
N ASP A 266 22.55 2.32 2.88
CA ASP A 266 22.15 3.43 3.73
C ASP A 266 21.66 2.95 5.09
N TYR A 267 20.83 1.90 5.13
CA TYR A 267 20.11 1.46 6.33
C TYR A 267 20.58 0.14 6.90
N GLY A 268 21.75 -0.35 6.48
CA GLY A 268 22.46 -1.41 7.19
C GLY A 268 22.11 -2.84 6.80
N PHE A 269 21.27 -3.06 5.79
CA PHE A 269 20.94 -4.42 5.34
C PHE A 269 22.14 -5.14 4.71
N MET A 270 23.17 -4.42 4.21
CA MET A 270 24.43 -5.05 3.77
C MET A 270 25.20 -5.71 4.93
N ASN A 271 24.95 -5.30 6.18
CA ASN A 271 25.65 -5.84 7.34
C ASN A 271 24.95 -7.07 7.94
N CYS A 272 23.76 -7.44 7.45
CA CYS A 272 23.03 -8.62 7.92
C CYS A 272 23.72 -9.91 7.46
N ALA A 273 24.01 -10.81 8.41
CA ALA A 273 24.65 -12.09 8.14
C ALA A 273 23.71 -13.08 7.43
N ASP A 274 22.42 -13.03 7.74
CA ASP A 274 21.42 -13.96 7.23
C ASP A 274 20.04 -13.31 7.04
N GLU A 275 19.07 -14.09 6.56
CA GLU A 275 17.68 -13.66 6.36
C GLU A 275 16.95 -13.36 7.68
N MET A 276 17.36 -13.96 8.80
CA MET A 276 16.75 -13.68 10.11
C MET A 276 17.12 -12.28 10.60
N GLU A 277 18.39 -11.88 10.45
CA GLU A 277 18.83 -10.51 10.74
C GLU A 277 18.16 -9.50 9.81
N ARG A 278 17.96 -9.83 8.52
CA ARG A 278 17.25 -8.96 7.57
C ARG A 278 15.79 -8.78 7.97
N ALA A 279 15.10 -9.88 8.29
CA ALA A 279 13.71 -9.83 8.75
C ALA A 279 13.59 -9.07 10.08
N ASP A 280 14.55 -9.24 10.99
CA ASP A 280 14.59 -8.50 12.25
C ASP A 280 14.82 -7.00 12.05
N LEU A 281 15.76 -6.62 11.17
CA LEU A 281 16.02 -5.23 10.82
C LEU A 281 14.83 -4.59 10.10
N LYS A 282 14.16 -5.31 9.19
CA LYS A 282 12.89 -4.87 8.57
C LYS A 282 11.83 -4.59 9.64
N ARG A 283 11.68 -5.48 10.65
CA ARG A 283 10.78 -5.26 11.79
C ARG A 283 11.17 -4.06 12.66
N VAL A 284 12.46 -3.76 12.82
CA VAL A 284 12.89 -2.54 13.55
C VAL A 284 12.41 -1.29 12.82
N TYR A 285 12.64 -1.21 11.52
CA TYR A 285 12.23 -0.04 10.75
C TYR A 285 10.70 0.05 10.60
N LYS A 286 9.97 -1.07 10.49
CA LYS A 286 8.50 -1.06 10.57
C LYS A 286 8.02 -0.44 11.89
N GLU A 287 8.55 -0.90 13.03
CA GLU A 287 8.24 -0.34 14.36
C GLU A 287 8.60 1.15 14.47
N TYR A 288 9.71 1.58 13.87
CA TYR A 288 10.07 3.00 13.79
C TYR A 288 8.99 3.82 13.07
N PHE A 289 8.56 3.42 11.86
CA PHE A 289 7.58 4.17 11.07
C PHE A 289 6.16 4.10 11.65
N GLU A 290 5.82 3.05 12.40
CA GLU A 290 4.53 2.92 13.10
C GLU A 290 4.46 3.81 14.34
N THR A 291 5.59 4.25 14.89
CA THR A 291 5.63 5.18 16.02
C THR A 291 5.39 6.62 15.51
N TRP A 292 4.20 6.88 14.98
CA TRP A 292 3.86 8.06 14.15
C TRP A 292 4.18 9.44 14.76
N SER A 293 4.27 9.56 16.10
CA SER A 293 4.67 10.81 16.76
C SER A 293 6.19 11.02 16.90
N LEU A 294 7.01 9.99 16.65
CA LEU A 294 8.47 10.01 16.81
C LEU A 294 9.23 9.49 15.57
N GLY A 295 8.56 8.68 14.76
CA GLY A 295 9.08 8.02 13.55
C GLY A 295 9.05 8.93 12.35
N GLU A 296 9.90 9.97 12.35
CA GLU A 296 9.96 10.96 11.26
C GLU A 296 10.89 10.46 10.14
N PRO A 297 10.39 10.14 8.92
CA PRO A 297 11.21 9.57 7.86
C PRO A 297 12.36 10.49 7.43
N LEU A 298 12.10 11.80 7.30
CA LEU A 298 13.12 12.76 6.91
C LEU A 298 14.24 12.89 7.97
N LYS A 299 13.91 12.82 9.27
CA LYS A 299 14.93 12.80 10.33
C LYS A 299 15.77 11.51 10.32
N LEU A 300 15.16 10.37 9.98
CA LEU A 300 15.91 9.13 9.78
C LEU A 300 16.88 9.26 8.60
N HIS A 301 16.46 9.91 7.51
CA HIS A 301 17.35 10.20 6.38
C HIS A 301 18.52 11.10 6.79
N GLU A 302 18.27 12.16 7.56
CA GLU A 302 19.34 13.00 8.11
C GLU A 302 20.30 12.23 9.02
N ALA A 303 19.77 11.37 9.89
CA ALA A 303 20.58 10.52 10.76
C ALA A 303 21.43 9.54 9.95
N CYS A 304 20.89 9.00 8.84
CA CYS A 304 21.64 8.19 7.89
C CYS A 304 22.83 8.94 7.31
N ILE A 305 22.63 10.16 6.79
CA ILE A 305 23.71 11.00 6.22
C ILE A 305 24.74 11.40 7.29
N LYS A 306 24.34 11.53 8.55
CA LYS A 306 25.24 11.84 9.67
C LYS A 306 25.97 10.61 10.23
N GLY A 307 25.68 9.40 9.74
CA GLY A 307 26.21 8.14 10.30
C GLY A 307 25.69 7.82 11.71
N LYS A 308 24.52 8.34 12.09
CA LYS A 308 23.93 8.27 13.45
C LYS A 308 22.60 7.51 13.51
N ILE A 309 22.43 6.50 12.65
CA ILE A 309 21.16 5.74 12.55
C ILE A 309 20.83 5.06 13.87
N TYR A 310 21.79 4.40 14.51
CA TYR A 310 21.54 3.69 15.76
C TYR A 310 21.07 4.63 16.87
N GLU A 311 21.76 5.76 17.05
CA GLU A 311 21.44 6.77 18.07
C GLU A 311 20.03 7.31 17.86
N HIS A 312 19.67 7.60 16.61
CA HIS A 312 18.35 8.10 16.25
C HIS A 312 17.25 7.05 16.47
N VAL A 313 17.40 5.86 15.89
CA VAL A 313 16.38 4.81 15.95
C VAL A 313 16.22 4.26 17.37
N SER A 314 17.29 4.13 18.16
CA SER A 314 17.20 3.68 19.56
C SER A 314 16.51 4.67 20.50
N GLY A 315 16.43 5.95 20.10
CA GLY A 315 15.59 6.96 20.74
C GLY A 315 14.09 6.64 20.63
N VAL A 316 13.68 5.97 19.56
CA VAL A 316 12.28 5.63 19.26
C VAL A 316 12.00 4.16 19.60
N VAL A 317 12.72 3.25 18.96
CA VAL A 317 12.56 1.79 19.04
C VAL A 317 13.35 1.24 20.22
N LYS A 318 12.69 1.08 21.37
CA LYS A 318 13.37 0.71 22.64
C LYS A 318 13.99 -0.69 22.61
N ARG A 319 13.50 -1.60 21.75
CA ARG A 319 14.02 -2.98 21.68
C ARG A 319 15.49 -3.07 21.27
N LEU A 320 16.02 -2.06 20.58
CA LEU A 320 17.44 -1.99 20.19
C LEU A 320 18.38 -2.03 21.39
N LYS A 321 17.89 -1.62 22.58
CA LYS A 321 18.68 -1.64 23.82
C LYS A 321 18.94 -3.04 24.36
N LYS A 322 18.20 -4.06 23.90
CA LYS A 322 18.40 -5.47 24.30
C LYS A 322 19.64 -6.08 23.68
N ASP A 323 20.08 -5.57 22.54
CA ASP A 323 21.26 -6.07 21.82
C ASP A 323 21.99 -4.93 21.10
N VAL A 324 22.59 -4.05 21.90
CA VAL A 324 23.26 -2.83 21.44
C VAL A 324 24.34 -3.15 20.40
N ASN A 325 25.13 -4.20 20.62
CA ASN A 325 26.26 -4.56 19.77
C ASN A 325 25.79 -5.02 18.38
N LYS A 326 24.74 -5.86 18.32
CA LYS A 326 24.14 -6.27 17.05
C LYS A 326 23.65 -5.06 16.27
N TYR A 327 22.82 -4.20 16.87
CA TYR A 327 22.20 -3.10 16.12
C TYR A 327 23.18 -1.98 15.76
N LYS A 328 24.20 -1.70 16.59
CA LYS A 328 25.30 -0.78 16.20
C LYS A 328 26.08 -1.32 14.99
N ARG A 329 26.36 -2.62 14.96
CA ARG A 329 27.01 -3.28 13.81
C ARG A 329 26.11 -3.21 12.57
N LEU A 330 24.84 -3.54 12.71
CA LEU A 330 23.89 -3.56 11.59
C LEU A 330 23.67 -2.17 11.01
N MET A 331 23.48 -1.15 11.84
CA MET A 331 23.12 0.21 11.41
C MET A 331 24.31 1.09 11.03
N LYS A 332 25.51 0.51 10.86
CA LYS A 332 26.68 1.20 10.35
C LYS A 332 26.57 1.36 8.83
N ASN A 333 26.82 2.56 8.32
CA ASN A 333 26.88 2.83 6.89
C ASN A 333 28.19 3.56 6.53
N MET A 334 28.34 3.97 5.28
CA MET A 334 29.54 4.67 4.79
C MET A 334 29.58 6.17 5.13
N TYR A 335 28.54 6.69 5.81
CA TYR A 335 28.40 8.11 6.09
C TYR A 335 28.92 8.48 7.49
N PRO A 336 29.28 9.76 7.73
CA PRO A 336 29.38 10.83 6.74
C PRO A 336 30.49 10.53 5.73
N LEU A 337 30.26 10.86 4.45
CA LEU A 337 31.33 10.78 3.46
C LEU A 337 32.40 11.83 3.82
N PRO A 338 33.70 11.54 3.65
CA PRO A 338 34.74 12.55 3.80
C PRO A 338 34.45 13.74 2.88
N ASP A 339 34.81 14.95 3.32
CA ASP A 339 34.83 16.12 2.44
C ASP A 339 35.76 15.80 1.26
N LEU A 340 35.22 15.84 0.04
CA LEU A 340 35.95 15.57 -1.22
C LEU A 340 36.77 16.77 -1.66
#